data_AF-A0A2Z4WB90-F1
#
_entry.id   AF-A0A2Z4WB90-F1
#
_cell.length_a   1.000
_cell.length_b   1.000
_cell.length_c   1.000
_cell.angle_alpha   90.00
_cell.angle_beta   90.00
_cell.angle_gamma   90.00
#
_symmetry.space_group_name_H-M   'P 1'
#
loop_
_entity.id
_entity.type
_entity.pdbx_description
1 polymer ?
#
loop_
_entity_poly.entity_id
_entity_poly.type
_entity_poly.pdbx_seq_one_letter_code
_entity_poly.pdbx_strand_id
1 'polypeptide(L)'
;MNKALNVLLNCEYEKKIISEGDNFPRVNINKYNLKEVCVLLHNDIFIEEIKNYFRWSDKDINMRLSLLLQEELIKKEKNKFIPNCMIISIEESKKLIEESEKLVDIAVELIKSKLEDIKSCTYKLKCFNNFKFEDISLFILSDVILDCIQIDNVEELFLKSKRTKRNNMNYYFSLQEKGKNSIKEALNIYGNIFKYYGDIAFGLYGNERMNSINFYTIE
;
A
#
# COMPACT_ATOMS: atom_id res chain seq x y z
N MET A 1 -12.36 7.55 -30.12
CA MET A 1 -12.18 7.49 -28.65
C MET A 1 -11.13 6.42 -28.37
N ASN A 2 -10.00 6.75 -27.76
CA ASN A 2 -8.84 5.86 -27.70
C ASN A 2 -9.14 4.67 -26.75
N LYS A 3 -9.32 3.47 -27.31
CA LYS A 3 -9.77 2.26 -26.59
C LYS A 3 -8.85 1.91 -25.42
N ALA A 4 -7.55 2.22 -25.53
CA ALA A 4 -6.56 2.00 -24.48
C ALA A 4 -6.81 2.85 -23.23
N LEU A 5 -7.10 4.15 -23.40
CA LEU A 5 -7.41 5.08 -22.29
C LEU A 5 -8.63 4.62 -21.48
N ASN A 6 -9.70 4.19 -22.17
CA ASN A 6 -10.90 3.68 -21.51
C ASN A 6 -10.62 2.40 -20.71
N VAL A 7 -9.70 1.54 -21.15
CA VAL A 7 -9.34 0.34 -20.39
C VAL A 7 -8.63 0.74 -19.11
N LEU A 8 -7.59 1.57 -19.20
CA LEU A 8 -6.79 2.01 -18.05
C LEU A 8 -7.62 2.75 -16.99
N LEU A 9 -8.57 3.57 -17.41
CA LEU A 9 -9.42 4.37 -16.50
C LEU A 9 -10.58 3.58 -15.90
N ASN A 10 -10.89 2.39 -16.42
CA ASN A 10 -11.88 1.49 -15.84
C ASN A 10 -11.29 0.55 -14.77
N CYS A 11 -9.97 0.56 -14.60
CA CYS A 11 -9.27 -0.18 -13.56
C CYS A 11 -9.44 0.52 -12.20
N GLU A 12 -9.57 -0.28 -11.14
CA GLU A 12 -9.66 0.24 -9.78
C GLU A 12 -8.28 0.26 -9.14
N TYR A 13 -7.84 1.45 -8.71
CA TYR A 13 -6.57 1.62 -8.00
C TYR A 13 -6.81 2.02 -6.54
N GLU A 14 -6.15 1.29 -5.65
CA GLU A 14 -6.05 1.56 -4.22
C GLU A 14 -4.80 2.37 -3.89
N LYS A 15 -4.93 3.33 -2.97
CA LYS A 15 -3.81 4.11 -2.46
C LYS A 15 -3.26 3.45 -1.20
N LYS A 16 -1.97 3.11 -1.19
CA LYS A 16 -1.25 2.68 0.02
C LYS A 16 -0.16 3.69 0.38
N ILE A 17 0.00 3.92 1.69
CA ILE A 17 1.01 4.82 2.25
C ILE A 17 1.68 4.12 3.43
N ILE A 18 3.01 4.22 3.49
CA ILE A 18 3.79 3.88 4.69
C ILE A 18 4.55 5.13 5.09
N SER A 19 4.26 5.67 6.26
CA SER A 19 4.82 6.93 6.76
C SER A 19 5.40 6.75 8.16
N GLU A 20 6.29 7.65 8.54
CA GLU A 20 6.73 7.84 9.92
C GLU A 20 5.95 9.03 10.51
N GLY A 21 5.15 8.83 11.56
CA GLY A 21 4.35 9.92 12.14
C GLY A 21 3.33 10.54 11.17
N ASP A 22 3.07 11.85 11.31
CA ASP A 22 2.07 12.61 10.53
C ASP A 22 2.59 13.07 9.16
N ASN A 23 3.21 12.16 8.42
CA ASN A 23 3.81 12.40 7.10
C ASN A 23 2.90 11.88 5.98
N PHE A 24 2.06 12.75 5.42
CA PHE A 24 1.12 12.38 4.35
C PHE A 24 1.10 13.44 3.23
N PRO A 25 0.71 13.06 1.99
CA PRO A 25 0.44 14.02 0.94
C PRO A 25 -0.64 15.01 1.38
N ARG A 26 -0.46 16.29 1.10
CA ARG A 26 -1.45 17.33 1.44
C ARG A 26 -2.63 17.31 0.48
N VAL A 27 -2.46 16.72 -0.70
CA VAL A 27 -3.53 16.58 -1.70
C VAL A 27 -4.24 15.23 -1.55
N ASN A 28 -5.55 15.26 -1.76
CA ASN A 28 -6.30 14.02 -1.92
C ASN A 28 -6.15 13.53 -3.36
N ILE A 29 -5.41 12.43 -3.56
CA ILE A 29 -5.15 11.84 -4.89
C ILE A 29 -6.43 11.44 -5.65
N ASN A 30 -7.55 11.19 -4.94
CA ASN A 30 -8.83 10.83 -5.55
C ASN A 30 -9.64 12.04 -6.04
N LYS A 31 -9.18 13.27 -5.78
CA LYS A 31 -9.81 14.50 -6.30
C LYS A 31 -9.14 14.92 -7.61
N TYR A 32 -9.84 15.74 -8.40
CA TYR A 32 -9.33 16.37 -9.62
C TYR A 32 -8.70 15.42 -10.65
N ASN A 33 -9.06 14.14 -10.63
CA ASN A 33 -8.47 13.10 -11.46
C ASN A 33 -6.94 12.94 -11.31
N LEU A 34 -6.37 13.28 -10.15
CA LEU A 34 -4.92 13.23 -9.95
C LEU A 34 -4.38 11.79 -10.02
N LYS A 35 -5.11 10.83 -9.45
CA LYS A 35 -4.81 9.39 -9.54
C LYS A 35 -4.77 8.93 -11.00
N GLU A 36 -5.77 9.30 -11.78
CA GLU A 36 -5.89 8.94 -13.19
C GLU A 36 -4.74 9.53 -14.01
N VAL A 37 -4.35 10.78 -13.76
CA VAL A 37 -3.17 11.38 -14.41
C VAL A 37 -1.92 10.56 -14.11
N CYS A 38 -1.67 10.18 -12.86
CA CYS A 38 -0.52 9.34 -12.50
C CYS A 38 -0.55 7.99 -13.23
N VAL A 39 -1.69 7.29 -13.26
CA VAL A 39 -1.84 6.00 -13.95
C VAL A 39 -1.61 6.13 -15.46
N LEU A 40 -2.15 7.17 -16.09
CA LEU A 40 -1.96 7.39 -17.53
C LEU A 40 -0.50 7.72 -17.86
N LEU A 41 0.19 8.49 -17.02
CA LEU A 41 1.62 8.77 -17.18
C LEU A 41 2.49 7.51 -17.01
N HIS A 42 2.12 6.59 -16.11
CA HIS A 42 2.77 5.28 -15.94
C HIS A 42 2.70 4.45 -17.23
N ASN A 43 1.58 4.53 -17.93
CA ASN A 43 1.31 3.81 -19.18
C ASN A 43 1.74 4.62 -20.42
N ASP A 44 2.70 5.54 -20.26
CA ASP A 44 3.30 6.34 -21.32
C ASP A 44 2.33 7.23 -22.14
N ILE A 45 1.13 7.52 -21.63
CA ILE A 45 0.17 8.38 -22.31
C ILE A 45 0.62 9.84 -22.26
N PHE A 46 0.62 10.53 -23.41
CA PHE A 46 1.06 11.91 -23.51
C PHE A 46 0.04 12.90 -22.91
N ILE A 47 0.55 14.01 -22.35
CA ILE A 47 -0.28 15.07 -21.75
C ILE A 47 -1.38 15.58 -22.69
N GLU A 48 -1.07 15.73 -23.98
CA GLU A 48 -2.06 16.17 -24.98
C GLU A 48 -3.19 15.15 -25.16
N GLU A 49 -2.89 13.85 -25.10
CA GLU A 49 -3.92 12.80 -25.16
C GLU A 49 -4.78 12.80 -23.91
N ILE A 50 -4.18 12.95 -22.73
CA ILE A 50 -4.89 13.08 -21.45
C ILE A 50 -5.83 14.28 -21.50
N LYS A 51 -5.30 15.44 -21.90
CA LYS A 51 -6.04 16.70 -22.03
C LYS A 51 -7.25 16.56 -22.96
N ASN A 52 -7.02 15.99 -24.15
CA ASN A 52 -8.08 15.75 -25.15
C ASN A 52 -9.13 14.78 -24.65
N TYR A 53 -8.73 13.70 -23.96
CA TYR A 53 -9.66 12.71 -23.41
C TYR A 53 -10.61 13.32 -22.39
N PHE A 54 -10.08 14.07 -21.43
CA PHE A 54 -10.89 14.70 -20.38
C PHE A 54 -11.53 16.04 -20.81
N ARG A 55 -11.27 16.50 -22.04
CA ARG A 55 -11.71 17.81 -22.57
C ARG A 55 -11.27 18.97 -21.68
N TRP A 56 -10.04 18.89 -21.17
CA TRP A 56 -9.45 19.90 -20.30
C TRP A 56 -8.84 21.04 -21.09
N SER A 57 -8.88 22.25 -20.53
CA SER A 57 -8.07 23.35 -21.00
C SER A 57 -6.60 23.18 -20.57
N ASP A 58 -5.69 23.97 -21.14
CA ASP A 58 -4.30 24.01 -20.67
C ASP A 58 -4.23 24.41 -19.18
N LYS A 59 -5.13 25.28 -18.72
CA LYS A 59 -5.22 25.67 -17.31
C LYS A 59 -5.57 24.48 -16.41
N ASP A 60 -6.51 23.65 -16.85
CA ASP A 60 -6.97 22.48 -16.10
C ASP A 60 -5.88 21.43 -15.91
N ILE A 61 -5.15 21.09 -16.99
CA ILE A 61 -4.07 20.11 -16.91
C ILE A 61 -2.86 20.67 -16.16
N ASN A 62 -2.52 21.94 -16.36
CA ASN A 62 -1.42 22.59 -15.65
C ASN A 62 -1.67 22.67 -14.14
N MET A 63 -2.92 22.91 -13.71
CA MET A 63 -3.29 22.85 -12.29
C MET A 63 -3.01 21.47 -11.69
N ARG A 64 -3.41 20.39 -12.38
CA ARG A 64 -3.22 19.00 -11.91
C ARG A 64 -1.75 18.62 -11.84
N LEU A 65 -1.00 18.95 -12.89
CA LEU A 65 0.44 18.72 -12.93
C LEU A 65 1.15 19.50 -11.82
N SER A 66 0.74 20.74 -11.55
CA SER A 66 1.30 21.55 -10.47
C SER A 66 1.05 20.93 -9.10
N LEU A 67 -0.18 20.45 -8.83
CA LEU A 67 -0.51 19.75 -7.59
C LEU A 67 0.33 18.48 -7.40
N LEU A 68 0.48 17.68 -8.46
CA LEU A 68 1.27 16.44 -8.40
C LEU A 68 2.78 16.70 -8.25
N LEU A 69 3.31 17.73 -8.91
CA LEU A 69 4.71 18.16 -8.77
C LEU A 69 4.99 18.68 -7.37
N GLN A 70 4.09 19.48 -6.80
CA GLN A 70 4.25 20.04 -5.46
C GLN A 70 4.32 18.94 -4.39
N GLU A 71 3.55 17.86 -4.58
CA GLU A 71 3.59 16.68 -3.70
C GLU A 71 4.68 15.67 -4.08
N GLU A 72 5.50 16.00 -5.08
CA GLU A 72 6.56 15.15 -5.63
C GLU A 72 6.06 13.74 -6.02
N LEU A 73 4.79 13.61 -6.42
CA LEU A 73 4.18 12.37 -6.89
C LEU A 73 4.45 12.12 -8.39
N ILE A 74 4.81 13.18 -9.12
CA ILE A 74 5.39 13.11 -10.46
C ILE A 74 6.67 13.94 -10.48
N LYS A 75 7.52 13.68 -11.48
CA LYS A 75 8.69 14.51 -11.78
C LYS A 75 8.76 14.80 -13.27
N LYS A 76 9.49 15.85 -13.62
CA LYS A 76 9.80 16.18 -15.02
C LYS A 76 11.19 15.65 -15.36
N GLU A 77 11.27 14.73 -16.31
CA GLU A 77 12.53 14.25 -16.87
C GLU A 77 12.61 14.65 -18.34
N LYS A 78 13.67 15.38 -18.69
CA LYS A 78 13.82 16.01 -20.01
C LYS A 78 12.58 16.87 -20.31
N ASN A 79 11.72 16.40 -21.22
CA ASN A 79 10.50 17.07 -21.65
C ASN A 79 9.22 16.27 -21.37
N LYS A 80 9.28 15.25 -20.49
CA LYS A 80 8.14 14.41 -20.15
C LYS A 80 7.89 14.41 -18.63
N PHE A 81 6.62 14.35 -18.25
CA PHE A 81 6.21 14.04 -16.89
C PHE A 81 6.17 12.53 -16.70
N ILE A 82 6.78 12.05 -15.64
CA ILE A 82 6.72 10.63 -15.27
C ILE A 82 6.28 10.49 -13.81
N PRO A 83 5.64 9.39 -13.44
CA PRO A 83 5.37 9.09 -12.04
C PRO A 83 6.67 9.11 -11.24
N ASN A 84 6.61 9.72 -10.06
CA ASN A 84 7.66 9.65 -9.05
C ASN A 84 7.19 8.85 -7.83
N CYS A 85 5.95 8.35 -7.84
CA CYS A 85 5.42 7.36 -6.91
C CYS A 85 5.29 6.00 -7.59
N MET A 86 5.17 4.93 -6.79
CA MET A 86 5.02 3.58 -7.31
C MET A 86 3.60 3.38 -7.85
N ILE A 87 3.48 2.82 -9.05
CA ILE A 87 2.20 2.46 -9.65
C ILE A 87 2.34 1.01 -10.10
N ILE A 88 1.41 0.16 -9.68
CA ILE A 88 1.48 -1.29 -9.89
C ILE A 88 0.18 -1.73 -10.52
N SER A 89 0.22 -2.22 -11.76
CA SER A 89 -0.91 -2.87 -12.42
C SER A 89 -1.16 -4.27 -11.87
N ILE A 90 -2.28 -4.88 -12.27
CA ILE A 90 -2.58 -6.26 -11.87
C ILE A 90 -1.62 -7.27 -12.52
N GLU A 91 -1.10 -7.00 -13.71
CA GLU A 91 -0.06 -7.80 -14.36
C GLU A 91 1.29 -7.65 -13.67
N GLU A 92 1.68 -6.42 -13.29
CA GLU A 92 2.91 -6.17 -12.54
C GLU A 92 2.84 -6.82 -11.15
N SER A 93 1.66 -6.76 -10.52
CA SER A 93 1.36 -7.42 -9.25
C SER A 93 1.63 -8.93 -9.28
N LYS A 94 1.18 -9.62 -10.33
CA LYS A 94 1.39 -11.06 -10.49
C LYS A 94 2.87 -11.40 -10.58
N LYS A 95 3.62 -10.63 -11.38
CA LYS A 95 5.08 -10.82 -11.52
C LYS A 95 5.81 -10.58 -10.20
N LEU A 96 5.45 -9.53 -9.47
CA LEU A 96 6.03 -9.25 -8.15
C LEU A 96 5.79 -10.40 -7.17
N ILE A 97 4.59 -10.98 -7.17
CA ILE A 97 4.26 -12.14 -6.33
C ILE A 97 5.13 -13.33 -6.75
N GLU A 98 5.15 -13.70 -8.03
CA GLU A 98 5.93 -14.81 -8.57
C GLU A 98 7.44 -14.68 -8.24
N GLU A 99 8.00 -13.47 -8.36
CA GLU A 99 9.41 -13.20 -8.03
C GLU A 99 9.68 -13.28 -6.52
N SER A 100 8.67 -12.99 -5.69
CA SER A 100 8.78 -13.01 -4.24
C SER A 100 8.57 -14.39 -3.62
N GLU A 101 7.96 -15.36 -4.31
CA GLU A 101 7.60 -16.69 -3.76
C GLU A 101 8.80 -17.37 -3.08
N LYS A 102 9.96 -17.38 -3.73
CA LYS A 102 11.18 -17.99 -3.17
C LYS A 102 11.63 -17.33 -1.87
N LEU A 103 11.50 -16.01 -1.77
CA LEU A 103 11.85 -15.27 -0.55
C LEU A 103 10.86 -15.55 0.57
N VAL A 104 9.57 -15.67 0.22
CA VAL A 104 8.51 -16.06 1.15
C VAL A 104 8.79 -17.46 1.70
N ASP A 105 9.12 -18.43 0.84
CA ASP A 105 9.45 -19.79 1.26
C ASP A 105 10.66 -19.82 2.21
N ILE A 106 11.72 -19.07 1.90
CA ILE A 106 12.89 -18.95 2.78
C ILE A 106 12.49 -18.37 4.14
N ALA A 107 11.69 -17.30 4.16
CA ALA A 107 11.23 -16.68 5.39
C ALA A 107 10.37 -17.65 6.23
N VAL A 108 9.46 -18.39 5.59
CA VAL A 108 8.61 -19.40 6.23
C VAL A 108 9.47 -20.51 6.85
N GLU A 109 10.46 -21.05 6.13
CA GLU A 109 11.32 -22.10 6.64
C GLU A 109 12.22 -21.60 7.79
N LEU A 110 12.71 -20.37 7.72
CA LEU A 110 13.45 -19.75 8.82
C LEU A 110 12.59 -19.63 10.08
N ILE A 111 11.35 -19.16 9.96
CA ILE A 111 10.41 -19.06 11.09
C ILE A 111 10.11 -20.45 11.67
N LYS A 112 9.82 -21.44 10.82
CA LYS A 112 9.59 -22.84 11.25
C LYS A 112 10.80 -23.38 12.02
N SER A 113 12.02 -23.13 11.55
CA SER A 113 13.25 -23.58 12.21
C SER A 113 13.44 -22.97 13.60
N LYS A 114 12.80 -21.83 13.88
CA LYS A 114 12.84 -21.10 15.15
C LYS A 114 11.59 -21.25 16.01
N LEU A 115 10.62 -22.07 15.58
CA LEU A 115 9.33 -22.15 16.24
C LEU A 115 9.42 -22.58 17.71
N GLU A 116 10.26 -23.57 18.02
CA GLU A 116 10.43 -24.04 19.41
C GLU A 116 11.17 -23.01 20.29
N ASP A 117 12.14 -22.28 19.72
CA ASP A 117 12.80 -21.16 20.41
C ASP A 117 11.80 -20.04 20.72
N ILE A 118 10.92 -19.71 19.77
CA ILE A 118 9.85 -18.71 19.92
C ILE A 118 8.90 -19.16 21.03
N LYS A 119 8.38 -20.39 20.99
CA LYS A 119 7.51 -20.96 22.04
C LYS A 119 8.15 -20.89 23.41
N SER A 120 9.41 -21.31 23.52
CA SER A 120 10.16 -21.26 24.78
C SER A 120 10.26 -19.84 25.32
N CYS A 121 10.54 -18.86 24.44
CA CYS A 121 10.61 -17.46 24.83
C CYS A 121 9.24 -16.89 25.24
N THR A 122 8.16 -17.24 24.53
CA THR A 122 6.79 -16.83 24.88
C THR A 122 6.43 -17.23 26.31
N TYR A 123 6.69 -18.47 26.71
CA TYR A 123 6.34 -18.95 28.05
C TYR A 123 7.29 -18.50 29.17
N LYS A 124 8.36 -17.75 28.86
CA LYS A 124 9.08 -17.00 29.89
C LYS A 124 8.22 -15.86 30.46
N LEU A 125 7.26 -15.37 29.67
CA LEU A 125 6.29 -14.38 30.10
C LEU A 125 5.11 -15.08 30.77
N LYS A 126 5.06 -15.00 32.10
CA LYS A 126 4.08 -15.74 32.93
C LYS A 126 2.62 -15.50 32.55
N CYS A 127 2.29 -14.34 31.98
CA CYS A 127 0.93 -14.04 31.53
C CYS A 127 0.42 -14.98 30.42
N PHE A 128 1.32 -15.61 29.65
CA PHE A 128 0.94 -16.53 28.58
C PHE A 128 0.85 -18.00 29.01
N ASN A 129 1.26 -18.35 30.24
CA ASN A 129 1.36 -19.74 30.69
C ASN A 129 0.02 -20.49 30.74
N ASN A 130 -1.10 -19.77 30.77
CA ASN A 130 -2.44 -20.35 30.81
C ASN A 130 -3.06 -20.58 29.43
N PHE A 131 -2.38 -20.18 28.36
CA PHE A 131 -2.84 -20.35 26.98
C PHE A 131 -2.04 -21.45 26.29
N LYS A 132 -2.69 -22.19 25.39
CA LYS A 132 -1.95 -23.02 24.45
C LYS A 132 -1.29 -22.11 23.42
N PHE A 133 -0.15 -22.53 22.89
CA PHE A 133 0.59 -21.69 21.95
C PHE A 133 -0.24 -21.47 20.69
N GLU A 134 -0.97 -22.49 20.24
CA GLU A 134 -1.83 -22.44 19.07
C GLU A 134 -2.88 -21.33 19.20
N ASP A 135 -3.46 -21.15 20.40
CA ASP A 135 -4.49 -20.15 20.67
C ASP A 135 -3.95 -18.72 20.61
N ILE A 136 -2.68 -18.51 20.92
CA ILE A 136 -2.00 -17.20 20.88
C ILE A 136 -1.03 -17.06 19.70
N SER A 137 -0.93 -18.08 18.85
CA SER A 137 0.10 -18.19 17.82
C SER A 137 -0.01 -17.07 16.80
N LEU A 138 -1.23 -16.68 16.42
CA LEU A 138 -1.44 -15.56 15.53
C LEU A 138 -0.82 -14.29 16.11
N PHE A 139 -1.09 -13.97 17.38
CA PHE A 139 -0.55 -12.76 18.03
C PHE A 139 0.98 -12.79 18.11
N ILE A 140 1.56 -13.91 18.56
CA ILE A 140 3.01 -14.06 18.73
C ILE A 140 3.75 -14.08 17.39
N LEU A 141 3.25 -14.84 16.40
CA LEU A 141 3.90 -14.98 15.10
C LEU A 141 3.59 -13.79 14.18
N SER A 142 2.44 -13.12 14.35
CA SER A 142 2.16 -11.88 13.62
C SER A 142 3.13 -10.78 14.00
N ASP A 143 3.63 -10.75 15.23
CA ASP A 143 4.65 -9.76 15.61
C ASP A 143 5.96 -9.99 14.83
N VAL A 144 6.28 -11.25 14.53
CA VAL A 144 7.42 -11.62 13.68
C VAL A 144 7.16 -11.30 12.20
N ILE A 145 5.91 -11.40 11.73
CA ILE A 145 5.53 -11.35 10.30
C ILE A 145 4.92 -10.01 9.84
N LEU A 146 4.25 -9.24 10.71
CA LEU A 146 3.34 -8.15 10.37
C LEU A 146 3.56 -6.86 11.20
N ASP A 147 4.62 -6.78 12.01
CA ASP A 147 4.77 -5.65 12.93
C ASP A 147 5.19 -4.33 12.26
N CYS A 148 4.72 -3.22 12.84
CA CYS A 148 5.00 -1.84 12.46
C CYS A 148 6.48 -1.44 12.53
N ILE A 149 7.34 -2.23 13.19
CA ILE A 149 8.79 -2.02 13.26
C ILE A 149 9.51 -2.67 12.07
N GLN A 150 8.86 -3.59 11.33
CA GLN A 150 9.50 -4.29 10.21
C GLN A 150 9.99 -3.35 9.12
N ILE A 151 9.25 -2.27 8.84
CA ILE A 151 9.66 -1.33 7.80
C ILE A 151 10.97 -0.64 8.17
N ASP A 152 11.21 -0.32 9.44
CA ASP A 152 12.45 0.32 9.87
C ASP A 152 13.63 -0.67 9.76
N ASN A 153 13.41 -1.96 10.09
CA ASN A 153 14.38 -3.03 9.83
C ASN A 153 14.62 -3.24 8.32
N VAL A 154 13.58 -3.17 7.48
CA VAL A 154 13.72 -3.27 6.02
C VAL A 154 14.57 -2.10 5.49
N GLU A 155 14.30 -0.90 5.97
CA GLU A 155 15.06 0.30 5.62
C GLU A 155 16.53 0.22 6.07
N GLU A 156 16.77 -0.18 7.32
CA GLU A 156 18.11 -0.27 7.90
C GLU A 156 18.93 -1.43 7.35
N LEU A 157 18.33 -2.61 7.21
CA LEU A 157 19.06 -3.84 6.88
C LEU A 157 19.15 -4.09 5.38
N PHE A 158 18.14 -3.70 4.59
CA PHE A 158 18.05 -4.04 3.16
C PHE A 158 18.13 -2.82 2.24
N LEU A 159 17.24 -1.83 2.40
CA LEU A 159 17.18 -0.69 1.49
C LEU A 159 18.35 0.28 1.69
N LYS A 160 18.92 0.32 2.91
CA LYS A 160 19.98 1.26 3.32
C LYS A 160 19.58 2.73 3.11
N SER A 161 18.28 3.01 3.20
CA SER A 161 17.72 4.34 2.99
C SER A 161 16.42 4.49 3.76
N LYS A 162 16.17 5.68 4.29
CA LYS A 162 14.87 6.05 4.86
C LYS A 162 13.79 6.15 3.79
N ARG A 163 12.52 6.23 4.21
CA ARG A 163 11.38 6.61 3.37
C ARG A 163 11.69 7.80 2.47
N THR A 164 11.16 7.77 1.25
CA THR A 164 11.39 8.85 0.27
C THR A 164 10.88 10.19 0.80
N LYS A 165 11.74 11.21 0.76
CA LYS A 165 11.34 12.60 1.05
C LYS A 165 10.49 13.12 -0.10
N ARG A 166 9.29 13.63 0.22
CA ARG A 166 8.30 14.20 -0.70
C ARG A 166 7.64 15.40 -0.05
N ASN A 167 7.79 16.60 -0.62
CA ASN A 167 7.19 17.81 -0.07
C ASN A 167 7.51 18.02 1.42
N ASN A 168 8.77 17.79 1.78
CA ASN A 168 9.29 17.82 3.17
C ASN A 168 8.72 16.77 4.13
N MET A 169 7.95 15.81 3.65
CA MET A 169 7.46 14.66 4.44
C MET A 169 8.16 13.38 4.00
N ASN A 170 8.35 12.41 4.91
CA ASN A 170 8.99 11.13 4.58
C ASN A 170 7.94 10.00 4.53
N TYR A 171 7.60 9.55 3.32
CA TYR A 171 6.64 8.47 3.13
C TYR A 171 6.85 7.71 1.81
N TYR A 172 6.57 6.40 1.84
CA TYR A 172 6.32 5.62 0.65
C TYR A 172 4.87 5.79 0.21
N PHE A 173 4.65 5.90 -1.10
CA PHE A 173 3.32 6.04 -1.68
C PHE A 173 3.21 5.13 -2.89
N SER A 174 2.13 4.37 -2.95
CA SER A 174 1.82 3.57 -4.12
C SER A 174 0.34 3.62 -4.51
N LEU A 175 0.09 3.56 -5.82
CA LEU A 175 -1.20 3.22 -6.40
C LEU A 175 -1.13 1.77 -6.88
N GLN A 176 -2.00 0.93 -6.37
CA GLN A 176 -1.99 -0.50 -6.66
C GLN A 176 -3.33 -0.89 -7.28
N GLU A 177 -3.30 -1.46 -8.48
CA GLU A 177 -4.49 -1.95 -9.13
C GLU A 177 -5.07 -3.13 -8.33
N LYS A 178 -6.39 -3.15 -8.20
CA LYS A 178 -7.13 -4.28 -7.65
C LYS A 178 -8.17 -4.77 -8.66
N GLY A 179 -8.55 -6.03 -8.53
CA GLY A 179 -9.62 -6.60 -9.33
C GLY A 179 -10.88 -5.74 -9.24
N LYS A 180 -11.55 -5.52 -10.37
CA LYS A 180 -12.79 -4.73 -10.40
C LYS A 180 -13.83 -5.37 -9.49
N ASN A 181 -14.47 -4.56 -8.64
CA ASN A 181 -15.38 -5.04 -7.59
C ASN A 181 -14.75 -6.06 -6.62
N SER A 182 -13.41 -6.15 -6.55
CA SER A 182 -12.73 -7.02 -5.61
C SER A 182 -13.00 -6.53 -4.20
N ILE A 183 -13.42 -7.48 -3.37
CA ILE A 183 -13.59 -7.31 -1.93
C ILE A 183 -12.27 -7.42 -1.15
N LYS A 184 -11.20 -7.84 -1.83
CA LYS A 184 -9.83 -7.91 -1.32
C LYS A 184 -9.05 -6.67 -1.71
N GLU A 185 -8.16 -6.23 -0.84
CA GLU A 185 -7.15 -5.19 -1.08
C GLU A 185 -6.19 -5.60 -2.19
N ALA A 186 -5.56 -4.60 -2.80
CA ALA A 186 -4.57 -4.81 -3.85
C ALA A 186 -3.41 -5.72 -3.37
N LEU A 187 -2.80 -6.45 -4.31
CA LEU A 187 -1.75 -7.45 -4.05
C LEU A 187 -2.15 -8.60 -3.10
N ASN A 188 -3.41 -8.69 -2.68
CA ASN A 188 -3.85 -9.54 -1.57
C ASN A 188 -3.15 -9.23 -0.21
N ILE A 189 -2.46 -8.09 -0.10
CA ILE A 189 -1.78 -7.66 1.12
C ILE A 189 -2.75 -6.76 1.91
N TYR A 190 -3.15 -7.22 3.09
CA TYR A 190 -4.07 -6.48 3.94
C TYR A 190 -3.35 -5.71 5.04
N GLY A 191 -3.83 -4.49 5.32
CA GLY A 191 -3.43 -3.75 6.51
C GLY A 191 -4.33 -4.03 7.70
N ASN A 192 -3.83 -3.75 8.91
CA ASN A 192 -4.67 -3.74 10.11
C ASN A 192 -5.57 -2.50 10.08
N ILE A 193 -6.85 -2.66 10.42
CA ILE A 193 -7.75 -1.51 10.63
C ILE A 193 -8.17 -1.48 12.09
N PHE A 194 -8.27 -0.27 12.64
CA PHE A 194 -8.69 -0.05 14.02
C PHE A 194 -9.91 0.86 14.05
N LYS A 195 -10.85 0.56 14.94
CA LYS A 195 -11.97 1.46 15.29
C LYS A 195 -12.02 1.64 16.81
N TYR A 196 -12.16 2.88 17.23
CA TYR A 196 -12.24 3.24 18.65
C TYR A 196 -13.70 3.39 19.08
N TYR A 197 -14.01 2.86 20.26
CA TYR A 197 -15.29 3.03 20.95
C TYR A 197 -14.98 3.49 22.38
N GLY A 198 -15.03 4.81 22.60
CA GLY A 198 -14.47 5.41 23.80
C GLY A 198 -12.97 5.12 23.89
N ASP A 199 -12.54 4.55 25.01
CA ASP A 199 -11.13 4.21 25.27
C ASP A 199 -10.72 2.82 24.76
N ILE A 200 -11.63 2.10 24.11
CA ILE A 200 -11.37 0.73 23.62
C ILE A 200 -11.11 0.77 22.11
N ALA A 201 -9.97 0.22 21.70
CA ALA A 201 -9.63 0.01 20.30
C ALA A 201 -9.93 -1.43 19.86
N PHE A 202 -10.65 -1.58 18.77
CA PHE A 202 -10.91 -2.86 18.12
C PHE A 202 -10.10 -2.95 16.84
N GLY A 203 -9.12 -3.87 16.81
CA GLY A 203 -8.36 -4.20 15.61
C GLY A 203 -9.01 -5.32 14.81
N LEU A 204 -9.13 -5.16 13.49
CA LEU A 204 -9.56 -6.21 12.57
C LEU A 204 -8.45 -6.57 11.60
N TYR A 205 -8.25 -7.87 11.47
CA TYR A 205 -7.25 -8.50 10.62
C TYR A 205 -7.93 -9.28 9.49
N GLY A 206 -7.23 -9.43 8.38
CA GLY A 206 -7.65 -10.26 7.25
C GLY A 206 -8.21 -9.47 6.08
N ASN A 207 -7.99 -9.97 4.87
CA ASN A 207 -8.30 -9.26 3.62
C ASN A 207 -9.79 -9.30 3.21
N GLU A 208 -10.63 -9.92 4.03
CA GLU A 208 -12.09 -9.99 3.80
C GLU A 208 -12.89 -9.31 4.92
N ARG A 209 -12.20 -8.61 5.83
CA ARG A 209 -12.76 -8.01 7.05
C ARG A 209 -13.84 -6.96 6.83
N MET A 210 -13.99 -6.44 5.61
CA MET A 210 -15.03 -5.46 5.27
C MET A 210 -16.34 -6.10 4.79
N ASN A 211 -16.37 -7.44 4.63
CA ASN A 211 -17.47 -8.14 3.95
C ASN A 211 -18.38 -8.93 4.90
N SER A 212 -18.09 -8.91 6.19
CA SER A 212 -18.91 -9.52 7.23
C SER A 212 -19.45 -8.46 8.17
N ILE A 213 -20.57 -8.77 8.83
CA ILE A 213 -21.06 -7.98 9.95
C ILE A 213 -20.07 -8.16 11.10
N ASN A 214 -19.42 -7.07 11.52
CA ASN A 214 -18.48 -7.03 12.62
C ASN A 214 -18.48 -5.64 13.27
N PHE A 215 -17.69 -5.48 14.34
CA PHE A 215 -17.62 -4.23 15.09
C PHE A 215 -17.22 -3.01 14.26
N TYR A 216 -16.59 -3.18 13.10
CA TYR A 216 -16.28 -2.07 12.21
C TYR A 216 -17.42 -1.72 11.25
N THR A 217 -18.11 -2.74 10.72
CA THR A 217 -19.14 -2.61 9.67
C THR A 217 -20.56 -2.45 10.21
N ILE A 218 -20.81 -2.72 11.50
CA ILE A 218 -22.06 -2.34 12.16
C ILE A 218 -22.11 -0.82 12.29
N GLU A 219 -23.15 -0.21 11.71
CA GLU A 219 -23.53 1.20 11.89
C GLU A 219 -24.23 1.41 13.24
#